data_AF-A0A9E0B7I0-F1
#
_entry.id   AF-A0A9E0B7I0-F1
#
_cell.length_a   1.000
_cell.length_b   1.000
_cell.length_c   1.000
_cell.angle_alpha   90.00
_cell.angle_beta   90.00
_cell.angle_gamma   90.00
#
_symmetry.space_group_name_H-M   'P 1'
#
loop_
_entity.id
_entity.type
_entity.pdbx_description
1 polymer ?
#
loop_
_entity_poly.entity_id
_entity_poly.type
_entity_poly.pdbx_seq_one_letter_code
_entity_poly.pdbx_strand_id
1 'polypeptide(L)'
;MLKKDIIKKIATLLKIEESALTTAIADDKEVDLEISDDLHILTQPELEARDIAQKNEGIKTGKEIGAKEVRTAAGLDESVGKDAKKIAEAIATKAVADAKVPANEKITELTKQNELLTTKLSEKETEIETAKKQVNQIGIDRKILTAMPKNRLGIFEDDEMLDVIKSKHIKEVDGAEVVVGKDGEVIRDPKTTKPVDLKTGLLTIFTERKWLDTEGGGGAGGGRGKGDEGGGKPGIFTKKSEVIAHYESQGKSLNGEASTEIVAAIAKAAKDNAEFDMNG
;
A
#
# COMPACT_ATOMS: atom_id res chain seq x y z
N MET A 1 -74.29 32.51 69.59
CA MET A 1 -72.81 32.60 69.50
C MET A 1 -72.25 31.24 69.11
N LEU A 2 -71.35 31.18 68.11
CA LEU A 2 -70.65 29.94 67.70
C LEU A 2 -69.52 29.60 68.68
N LYS A 3 -69.07 28.33 68.72
CA LYS A 3 -67.90 27.93 69.51
C LYS A 3 -66.63 28.60 68.97
N LYS A 4 -65.74 29.05 69.86
CA LYS A 4 -64.47 29.73 69.49
C LYS A 4 -63.63 28.93 68.47
N ASP A 5 -63.55 27.62 68.64
CA ASP A 5 -62.82 26.74 67.71
C ASP A 5 -63.43 26.71 66.29
N ILE A 6 -64.74 26.89 66.18
CA ILE A 6 -65.44 26.95 64.87
C ILE A 6 -65.17 28.30 64.21
N ILE A 7 -65.26 29.39 64.98
CA ILE A 7 -64.94 30.75 64.49
C ILE A 7 -63.51 30.81 63.97
N LYS A 8 -62.55 30.23 64.71
CA LYS A 8 -61.14 30.15 64.30
C LYS A 8 -60.95 29.37 62.98
N LYS A 9 -61.65 28.24 62.80
CA LYS A 9 -61.57 27.44 61.57
C LYS A 9 -62.15 28.18 60.36
N ILE A 10 -63.30 28.84 60.52
CA ILE A 10 -63.94 29.63 59.46
C ILE A 10 -63.04 30.82 59.09
N ALA A 11 -62.53 31.54 60.09
CA ALA A 11 -61.61 32.67 59.87
C ALA A 11 -60.35 32.25 59.11
N THR A 12 -59.77 31.09 59.46
CA THR A 12 -58.60 30.54 58.77
C THR A 12 -58.91 30.15 57.32
N LEU A 13 -60.06 29.50 57.07
CA LEU A 13 -60.47 29.09 55.72
C LEU A 13 -60.75 30.29 54.81
N LEU A 14 -61.40 31.31 55.34
CA LEU A 14 -61.75 32.54 54.61
C LEU A 14 -60.62 33.58 54.62
N LYS A 15 -59.47 33.29 55.24
CA LYS A 15 -58.33 34.20 55.40
C LYS A 15 -58.69 35.57 55.99
N ILE A 16 -59.62 35.59 56.95
CA ILE A 16 -60.03 36.80 57.70
C ILE A 16 -59.53 36.72 59.14
N GLU A 17 -59.38 37.86 59.82
CA GLU A 17 -58.98 37.86 61.23
C GLU A 17 -60.06 37.26 62.14
N GLU A 18 -59.66 36.38 63.08
CA GLU A 18 -60.57 35.75 64.05
C GLU A 18 -61.31 36.80 64.89
N SER A 19 -60.63 37.88 65.28
CA SER A 19 -61.19 39.02 66.01
C SER A 19 -62.27 39.73 65.21
N ALA A 20 -62.01 40.03 63.93
CA ALA A 20 -62.96 40.70 63.03
C ALA A 20 -64.22 39.86 62.83
N LEU A 21 -64.07 38.55 62.58
CA LEU A 21 -65.21 37.63 62.45
C LEU A 21 -65.99 37.50 63.77
N THR A 22 -65.30 37.46 64.91
CA THR A 22 -65.96 37.37 66.24
C THR A 22 -66.79 38.62 66.52
N THR A 23 -66.25 39.80 66.23
CA THR A 23 -66.96 41.08 66.42
C THR A 23 -68.17 41.17 65.49
N ALA A 24 -68.03 40.82 64.21
CA ALA A 24 -69.13 40.88 63.25
C ALA A 24 -70.29 39.93 63.58
N ILE A 25 -70.00 38.73 64.12
CA ILE A 25 -71.04 37.77 64.56
C ILE A 25 -71.81 38.27 65.79
N ALA A 26 -71.19 39.15 66.60
CA ALA A 26 -71.75 39.65 67.85
C ALA A 26 -72.40 41.04 67.72
N ASP A 27 -72.35 41.66 66.54
CA ASP A 27 -72.95 42.97 66.28
C ASP A 27 -74.45 42.82 65.98
N ASP A 28 -75.26 43.74 66.52
CA ASP A 28 -76.70 43.79 66.29
C ASP A 28 -77.05 44.52 64.97
N LYS A 29 -76.04 45.06 64.27
CA LYS A 29 -76.16 45.74 62.97
C LYS A 29 -75.45 44.95 61.86
N GLU A 30 -75.80 45.23 60.62
CA GLU A 30 -75.08 44.70 59.46
C GLU A 30 -73.63 45.23 59.46
N VAL A 31 -72.67 44.32 59.42
CA VAL A 31 -71.23 44.61 59.38
C VAL A 31 -70.65 44.00 58.10
N ASP A 32 -70.01 44.83 57.27
CA ASP A 32 -69.31 44.36 56.08
C ASP A 32 -67.99 43.69 56.47
N LEU A 33 -67.82 42.46 55.99
CA LEU A 33 -66.59 41.67 56.13
C LEU A 33 -66.03 41.42 54.72
N GLU A 34 -64.87 41.99 54.43
CA GLU A 34 -64.17 41.72 53.18
C GLU A 34 -63.60 40.30 53.19
N ILE A 35 -64.07 39.47 52.26
CA ILE A 35 -63.52 38.15 51.95
C ILE A 35 -62.74 38.30 50.65
N SER A 36 -61.53 37.73 50.59
CA SER A 36 -60.70 37.80 49.38
C SER A 36 -61.37 37.10 48.19
N ASP A 37 -61.45 37.80 47.05
CA ASP A 37 -61.95 37.23 45.79
C ASP A 37 -61.04 36.13 45.20
N ASP A 38 -59.79 36.05 45.65
CA ASP A 38 -58.79 35.07 45.19
C ASP A 38 -58.88 33.70 45.92
N LEU A 39 -59.95 33.49 46.71
CA LEU A 39 -60.18 32.24 47.44
C LEU A 39 -60.83 31.19 46.55
N HIS A 40 -60.03 30.23 46.09
CA HIS A 40 -60.53 29.01 45.44
C HIS A 40 -60.69 27.88 46.46
N ILE A 41 -61.91 27.71 46.95
CA ILE A 41 -62.28 26.60 47.83
C ILE A 41 -62.74 25.45 46.96
N LEU A 42 -61.97 24.37 46.92
CA LEU A 42 -62.31 23.14 46.22
C LEU A 42 -62.82 22.10 47.22
N THR A 43 -63.86 21.38 46.84
CA THR A 43 -64.29 20.18 47.53
C THR A 43 -63.29 19.04 47.34
N GLN A 44 -63.31 18.04 48.22
CA GLN A 44 -62.44 16.86 48.11
C GLN A 44 -62.56 16.15 46.74
N PRO A 45 -63.76 15.95 46.17
CA PRO A 45 -63.90 15.37 44.82
C PRO A 45 -63.28 16.24 43.71
N GLU A 46 -63.35 17.57 43.83
CA GLU A 46 -62.76 18.49 42.85
C GLU A 46 -61.23 18.49 42.91
N LEU A 47 -60.65 18.37 44.11
CA LEU A 47 -59.21 18.19 44.30
C LEU A 47 -58.74 16.88 43.66
N GLU A 48 -59.43 15.77 43.93
CA GLU A 48 -59.11 14.47 43.35
C GLU A 48 -59.22 14.48 41.82
N ALA A 49 -60.27 15.11 41.28
CA ALA A 49 -60.44 15.27 39.84
C ALA A 49 -59.31 16.09 39.20
N ARG A 50 -58.91 17.21 39.83
CA ARG A 50 -57.77 18.02 39.40
C ARG A 50 -56.47 17.22 39.38
N ASP A 51 -56.19 16.50 40.46
CA ASP A 51 -54.94 15.74 40.61
C ASP A 51 -54.86 14.58 39.60
N ILE A 52 -55.98 13.90 39.31
CA ILE A 52 -56.08 12.90 38.25
C ILE A 52 -55.84 13.54 36.87
N ALA A 53 -56.44 14.69 36.60
CA ALA A 53 -56.25 15.41 35.33
C ALA A 53 -54.78 15.82 35.13
N GLN A 54 -54.16 16.41 36.16
CA GLN A 54 -52.74 16.79 36.14
C GLN A 54 -51.83 15.58 35.95
N LYS A 55 -52.11 14.47 36.63
CA LYS A 55 -51.35 13.22 36.44
C LYS A 55 -51.47 12.70 35.02
N ASN A 56 -52.67 12.69 34.44
CA ASN A 56 -52.89 12.23 33.07
C ASN A 56 -52.21 13.13 32.05
N GLU A 57 -52.23 14.45 32.26
CA GLU A 57 -51.51 15.42 31.43
C GLU A 57 -50.00 15.23 31.54
N GLY A 58 -49.47 15.05 32.74
CA GLY A 58 -48.05 14.73 32.96
C GLY A 58 -47.62 13.44 32.28
N ILE A 59 -48.42 12.38 32.35
CA ILE A 59 -48.16 11.10 31.64
C ILE A 59 -48.18 11.32 30.13
N LYS A 60 -49.13 12.09 29.61
CA LYS A 60 -49.22 12.40 28.18
C LYS A 60 -47.94 13.11 27.74
N THR A 61 -47.61 14.24 28.37
CA THR A 61 -46.42 15.04 28.07
C THR A 61 -45.13 14.23 28.17
N GLY A 62 -44.98 13.41 29.21
CA GLY A 62 -43.82 12.54 29.39
C GLY A 62 -43.66 11.51 28.25
N LYS A 63 -44.76 10.91 27.79
CA LYS A 63 -44.73 10.01 26.61
C LYS A 63 -44.34 10.76 25.34
N GLU A 64 -44.79 12.00 25.16
CA GLU A 64 -44.46 12.79 23.97
C GLU A 64 -42.96 13.15 23.93
N ILE A 65 -42.40 13.57 25.06
CA ILE A 65 -40.98 13.89 25.19
C ILE A 65 -40.13 12.64 24.95
N GLY A 66 -40.43 11.53 25.64
CA GLY A 66 -39.69 10.28 25.47
C GLY A 66 -39.75 9.74 24.03
N ALA A 67 -40.90 9.80 23.38
CA ALA A 67 -41.04 9.41 21.98
C ALA A 67 -40.20 10.29 21.04
N LYS A 68 -40.12 11.61 21.32
CA LYS A 68 -39.28 12.53 20.56
C LYS A 68 -37.80 12.19 20.73
N GLU A 69 -37.34 12.02 21.97
CA GLU A 69 -35.93 11.70 22.28
C GLU A 69 -35.48 10.39 21.61
N VAL A 70 -36.29 9.33 21.71
CA VAL A 70 -35.96 8.03 21.09
C VAL A 70 -35.92 8.13 19.57
N ARG A 71 -36.85 8.85 18.93
CA ARG A 71 -36.80 9.07 17.46
C ARG A 71 -35.56 9.83 17.06
N THR A 72 -35.25 10.93 17.73
CA THR A 72 -34.07 11.74 17.43
C THR A 72 -32.79 10.93 17.61
N ALA A 73 -32.67 10.17 18.71
CA ALA A 73 -31.53 9.30 18.96
C ALA A 73 -31.38 8.19 17.90
N ALA A 74 -32.49 7.63 17.41
CA ALA A 74 -32.48 6.65 16.33
C ALA A 74 -32.37 7.26 14.92
N GLY A 75 -32.33 8.59 14.81
CA GLY A 75 -32.34 9.32 13.54
C GLY A 75 -33.56 9.00 12.67
N LEU A 76 -34.73 8.87 13.30
CA LEU A 76 -36.01 8.64 12.63
C LEU A 76 -36.74 9.95 12.34
N ASP A 77 -37.52 9.96 11.26
CA ASP A 77 -38.31 11.11 10.83
C ASP A 77 -39.47 11.43 11.80
N GLU A 78 -39.87 12.70 11.89
CA GLU A 78 -40.96 13.12 12.77
C GLU A 78 -42.33 12.57 12.36
N SER A 79 -42.50 12.15 11.11
CA SER A 79 -43.71 11.51 10.58
C SER A 79 -44.04 10.15 11.20
N VAL A 80 -43.07 9.47 11.85
CA VAL A 80 -43.28 8.20 12.57
C VAL A 80 -44.25 8.38 13.76
N GLY A 81 -44.43 9.62 14.24
CA GLY A 81 -45.36 9.95 15.31
C GLY A 81 -44.84 9.60 16.71
N LYS A 82 -45.76 9.47 17.68
CA LYS A 82 -45.43 9.27 19.11
C LYS A 82 -45.68 7.85 19.62
N ASP A 83 -46.13 6.95 18.74
CA ASP A 83 -46.48 5.58 19.11
C ASP A 83 -45.21 4.73 19.26
N ALA A 84 -45.01 4.14 20.43
CA ALA A 84 -43.81 3.39 20.75
C ALA A 84 -43.59 2.17 19.84
N LYS A 85 -44.69 1.52 19.41
CA LYS A 85 -44.62 0.34 18.54
C LYS A 85 -44.20 0.75 17.13
N LYS A 86 -44.78 1.83 16.59
CA LYS A 86 -44.37 2.39 15.30
C LYS A 86 -42.92 2.86 15.29
N ILE A 87 -42.47 3.49 16.39
CA ILE A 87 -41.07 3.89 16.55
C ILE A 87 -40.18 2.64 16.52
N ALA A 88 -40.47 1.60 17.31
CA ALA A 88 -39.68 0.37 17.32
C ALA A 88 -39.65 -0.34 15.95
N GLU A 89 -40.78 -0.41 15.24
CA GLU A 89 -40.87 -0.97 13.89
C GLU A 89 -40.03 -0.15 12.89
N ALA A 90 -40.04 1.19 13.00
CA ALA A 90 -39.23 2.06 12.16
C ALA A 90 -37.73 1.92 12.44
N ILE A 91 -37.32 1.76 13.71
CA ILE A 91 -35.93 1.46 14.09
C ILE A 91 -35.50 0.13 13.46
N ALA A 92 -36.30 -0.92 13.60
CA ALA A 92 -35.98 -2.23 13.04
C ALA A 92 -35.89 -2.18 11.50
N THR A 93 -36.82 -1.47 10.85
CA THR A 93 -36.81 -1.30 9.39
C THR A 93 -35.57 -0.55 8.92
N LYS A 94 -35.22 0.54 9.61
CA LYS A 94 -34.01 1.31 9.34
C LYS A 94 -32.75 0.48 9.54
N ALA A 95 -32.66 -0.28 10.64
CA ALA A 95 -31.52 -1.17 10.89
C ALA A 95 -31.36 -2.26 9.81
N VAL A 96 -32.47 -2.81 9.29
CA VAL A 96 -32.44 -3.78 8.18
C VAL A 96 -32.03 -3.12 6.85
N ALA A 97 -32.48 -1.89 6.59
CA ALA A 97 -32.07 -1.12 5.41
C ALA A 97 -30.58 -0.77 5.49
N ASP A 98 -30.13 -0.24 6.63
CA ASP A 98 -28.73 0.08 6.91
C ASP A 98 -27.85 -1.17 6.90
N ALA A 99 -28.36 -2.36 7.24
CA ALA A 99 -27.60 -3.62 7.13
C ALA A 99 -27.45 -4.11 5.68
N LYS A 100 -28.35 -3.72 4.76
CA LYS A 100 -28.32 -4.15 3.35
C LYS A 100 -27.41 -3.31 2.46
N VAL A 101 -27.00 -2.12 2.89
CA VAL A 101 -26.30 -1.13 2.02
C VAL A 101 -24.75 -1.09 2.15
N PRO A 102 -24.07 -1.40 3.28
CA PRO A 102 -22.61 -1.25 3.35
C PRO A 102 -21.79 -2.49 2.98
N ALA A 103 -22.33 -3.70 3.11
CA ALA A 103 -21.56 -4.92 2.81
C ALA A 103 -21.38 -5.14 1.31
N ASN A 104 -22.43 -4.96 0.51
CA ASN A 104 -22.40 -5.35 -0.90
C ASN A 104 -21.56 -4.40 -1.77
N GLU A 105 -21.63 -3.09 -1.56
CA GLU A 105 -20.87 -2.14 -2.36
C GLU A 105 -19.37 -2.21 -2.06
N LYS A 106 -19.01 -2.32 -0.77
CA LYS A 106 -17.61 -2.48 -0.38
C LYS A 106 -17.02 -3.82 -0.79
N ILE A 107 -17.80 -4.90 -0.70
CA ILE A 107 -17.39 -6.20 -1.24
C ILE A 107 -17.21 -6.10 -2.76
N THR A 108 -18.12 -5.45 -3.49
CA THR A 108 -17.99 -5.27 -4.94
C THR A 108 -16.75 -4.46 -5.31
N GLU A 109 -16.45 -3.39 -4.58
CA GLU A 109 -15.25 -2.58 -4.77
C GLU A 109 -13.97 -3.37 -4.47
N LEU A 110 -13.92 -4.07 -3.34
CA LEU A 110 -12.78 -4.91 -2.95
C LEU A 110 -12.58 -6.08 -3.92
N THR A 111 -13.64 -6.68 -4.43
CA THR A 111 -13.57 -7.73 -5.46
C THR A 111 -12.95 -7.18 -6.75
N LYS A 112 -13.40 -6.01 -7.23
CA LYS A 112 -12.79 -5.36 -8.41
C LYS A 112 -11.32 -5.01 -8.20
N GLN A 113 -10.96 -4.53 -7.01
CA GLN A 113 -9.58 -4.24 -6.66
C GLN A 113 -8.73 -5.51 -6.64
N ASN A 114 -9.23 -6.60 -6.08
CA ASN A 114 -8.54 -7.89 -6.05
C ASN A 114 -8.36 -8.49 -7.45
N GLU A 115 -9.38 -8.42 -8.31
CA GLU A 115 -9.26 -8.83 -9.71
C GLU A 115 -8.18 -8.03 -10.43
N LEU A 116 -8.20 -6.70 -10.31
CA LEU A 116 -7.20 -5.81 -10.91
C LEU A 116 -5.79 -6.14 -10.40
N LEU A 117 -5.63 -6.35 -9.09
CA LEU A 117 -4.34 -6.70 -8.49
C LEU A 117 -3.85 -8.07 -8.98
N THR A 118 -4.74 -9.05 -9.09
CA THR A 118 -4.41 -10.39 -9.60
C THR A 118 -3.94 -10.33 -11.06
N THR A 119 -4.64 -9.58 -11.91
CA THR A 119 -4.24 -9.37 -13.31
C THR A 119 -2.88 -8.69 -13.40
N LYS A 120 -2.68 -7.58 -12.69
CA LYS A 120 -1.38 -6.86 -12.68
C LYS A 120 -0.23 -7.72 -12.18
N LEU A 121 -0.48 -8.56 -11.17
CA LEU A 121 0.53 -9.45 -10.63
C LEU A 121 0.95 -10.51 -11.67
N SER A 122 -0.02 -11.11 -12.36
CA SER A 122 0.27 -12.07 -13.45
C SER A 122 1.01 -11.42 -14.63
N GLU A 123 0.64 -10.19 -15.01
CA GLU A 123 1.37 -9.42 -16.04
C GLU A 123 2.82 -9.18 -15.63
N LYS A 124 3.05 -8.77 -14.37
CA LYS A 124 4.40 -8.52 -13.84
C LYS A 124 5.24 -9.79 -13.70
N GLU A 125 4.64 -10.91 -13.32
CA GLU A 125 5.33 -12.21 -13.31
C GLU A 125 5.81 -12.59 -14.72
N THR A 126 4.95 -12.41 -15.73
CA THR A 126 5.30 -12.65 -17.14
C THR A 126 6.42 -11.74 -17.63
N GLU A 127 6.37 -10.44 -17.28
CA GLU A 127 7.44 -9.49 -17.60
C GLU A 127 8.77 -9.90 -16.95
N ILE A 128 8.75 -10.31 -15.67
CA ILE A 128 9.95 -10.74 -14.94
C ILE A 128 10.54 -11.99 -15.57
N GLU A 129 9.74 -12.99 -15.93
CA GLU A 129 10.23 -14.19 -16.60
C GLU A 129 10.85 -13.87 -17.95
N THR A 130 10.22 -12.98 -18.72
CA THR A 130 10.74 -12.53 -20.02
C THR A 130 12.07 -11.80 -19.85
N ALA A 131 12.17 -10.88 -18.89
CA ALA A 131 13.39 -10.17 -18.58
C ALA A 131 14.52 -11.12 -18.11
N LYS A 132 14.21 -12.11 -17.26
CA LYS A 132 15.18 -13.12 -16.83
C LYS A 132 15.70 -13.95 -18.01
N LYS A 133 14.83 -14.37 -18.94
CA LYS A 133 15.24 -15.07 -20.16
C LYS A 133 16.16 -14.21 -21.02
N GLN A 134 15.83 -12.93 -21.21
CA GLN A 134 16.67 -11.99 -21.97
C GLN A 134 18.04 -11.77 -21.31
N VAL A 135 18.09 -11.56 -19.99
CA VAL A 135 19.35 -11.38 -19.26
C VAL A 135 20.23 -12.63 -19.35
N ASN A 136 19.65 -13.81 -19.19
CA ASN A 136 20.37 -15.07 -19.37
C ASN A 136 20.91 -15.18 -20.79
N GLN A 137 20.09 -14.87 -21.80
CA GLN A 137 20.51 -14.90 -23.20
C GLN A 137 21.68 -13.95 -23.47
N ILE A 138 21.63 -12.72 -22.97
CA ILE A 138 22.73 -11.75 -23.09
C ILE A 138 24.01 -12.30 -22.44
N GLY A 139 23.89 -12.95 -21.28
CA GLY A 139 25.02 -13.59 -20.60
C GLY A 139 25.66 -14.68 -21.46
N ILE A 140 24.86 -15.54 -22.07
CA ILE A 140 25.30 -16.60 -22.99
C ILE A 140 25.97 -16.00 -24.23
N ASP A 141 25.32 -15.02 -24.83
CA ASP A 141 25.79 -14.34 -26.04
C ASP A 141 27.17 -13.71 -25.80
N ARG A 142 27.35 -13.04 -24.66
CA ARG A 142 28.65 -12.47 -24.26
C ARG A 142 29.72 -13.53 -24.06
N LYS A 143 29.40 -14.68 -23.45
CA LYS A 143 30.34 -15.80 -23.29
C LYS A 143 30.80 -16.33 -24.64
N ILE A 144 29.87 -16.51 -25.59
CA ILE A 144 30.17 -17.00 -26.94
C ILE A 144 31.03 -15.98 -27.68
N LEU A 145 30.64 -14.70 -27.70
CA LEU A 145 31.41 -13.61 -28.33
C LEU A 145 32.85 -13.56 -27.82
N THR A 146 33.04 -13.68 -26.50
CA THR A 146 34.36 -13.65 -25.86
C THR A 146 35.19 -14.90 -26.18
N ALA A 147 34.53 -16.04 -26.37
CA ALA A 147 35.18 -17.32 -26.69
C ALA A 147 35.56 -17.45 -28.18
N MET A 148 34.94 -16.67 -29.06
CA MET A 148 35.27 -16.70 -30.48
C MET A 148 36.74 -16.28 -30.73
N PRO A 149 37.44 -16.92 -31.69
CA PRO A 149 38.82 -16.54 -32.04
C PRO A 149 38.90 -15.08 -32.46
N LYS A 150 40.00 -14.35 -32.21
CA LYS A 150 40.10 -12.93 -32.62
C LYS A 150 40.56 -12.74 -34.06
N ASN A 151 41.29 -13.72 -34.61
CA ASN A 151 41.83 -13.73 -35.96
C ASN A 151 40.83 -14.33 -36.98
N ARG A 152 39.58 -13.86 -36.92
CA ARG A 152 38.51 -14.33 -37.82
C ARG A 152 38.65 -13.63 -39.16
N LEU A 153 38.29 -14.32 -40.23
CA LEU A 153 37.99 -13.65 -41.49
C LEU A 153 36.81 -12.72 -41.23
N GLY A 154 36.95 -11.42 -41.53
CA GLY A 154 35.90 -10.41 -41.40
C GLY A 154 34.76 -10.57 -42.42
N ILE A 155 34.31 -11.81 -42.65
CA ILE A 155 33.23 -12.16 -43.59
C ILE A 155 31.87 -11.79 -43.02
N PHE A 156 31.74 -11.85 -41.70
CA PHE A 156 30.53 -11.53 -40.95
C PHE A 156 30.87 -10.55 -39.82
N GLU A 157 29.94 -9.66 -39.53
CA GLU A 157 29.98 -8.87 -38.29
C GLU A 157 29.77 -9.79 -37.08
N ASP A 158 30.18 -9.32 -35.89
CA ASP A 158 30.19 -10.16 -34.68
C ASP A 158 28.79 -10.68 -34.31
N ASP A 159 27.74 -9.90 -34.51
CA ASP A 159 26.34 -10.30 -34.25
C ASP A 159 25.85 -11.35 -35.25
N GLU A 160 26.20 -11.21 -36.53
CA GLU A 160 25.84 -12.18 -37.57
C GLU A 160 26.56 -13.52 -37.34
N MET A 161 27.82 -13.47 -36.96
CA MET A 161 28.61 -14.65 -36.61
C MET A 161 28.07 -15.34 -35.35
N LEU A 162 27.69 -14.55 -34.34
CA LEU A 162 27.08 -15.04 -33.12
C LEU A 162 25.79 -15.84 -33.40
N ASP A 163 24.91 -15.32 -34.26
CA ASP A 163 23.67 -16.00 -34.65
C ASP A 163 23.93 -17.33 -35.38
N VAL A 164 24.91 -17.34 -36.30
CA VAL A 164 25.29 -18.56 -37.02
C VAL A 164 25.87 -19.61 -36.06
N ILE A 165 26.70 -19.20 -35.11
CA ILE A 165 27.30 -20.09 -34.12
C ILE A 165 26.24 -20.63 -33.16
N LYS A 166 25.40 -19.76 -32.59
CA LYS A 166 24.34 -20.18 -31.67
C LYS A 166 23.40 -21.18 -32.31
N SER A 167 22.97 -20.91 -33.54
CA SER A 167 21.99 -21.76 -34.23
C SER A 167 22.53 -23.12 -34.67
N LYS A 168 23.82 -23.21 -35.02
CA LYS A 168 24.38 -24.42 -35.66
C LYS A 168 25.40 -25.17 -34.80
N HIS A 169 26.04 -24.50 -33.87
CA HIS A 169 27.25 -24.99 -33.20
C HIS A 169 27.18 -24.94 -31.68
N ILE A 170 26.13 -24.38 -31.08
CA ILE A 170 25.92 -24.41 -29.63
C ILE A 170 24.65 -25.22 -29.33
N LYS A 171 24.76 -26.15 -28.38
CA LYS A 171 23.61 -26.86 -27.80
C LYS A 171 23.72 -26.85 -26.29
N GLU A 172 22.58 -26.96 -25.62
CA GLU A 172 22.54 -27.21 -24.19
C GLU A 172 22.51 -28.73 -23.94
N VAL A 173 23.46 -29.22 -23.16
CA VAL A 173 23.51 -30.62 -22.71
C VAL A 173 23.73 -30.60 -21.21
N ASP A 174 22.83 -31.24 -20.45
CA ASP A 174 22.86 -31.31 -18.98
C ASP A 174 22.99 -29.93 -18.28
N GLY A 175 22.35 -28.91 -18.85
CA GLY A 175 22.35 -27.54 -18.31
C GLY A 175 23.61 -26.72 -18.59
N ALA A 176 24.51 -27.23 -19.45
CA ALA A 176 25.72 -26.52 -19.87
C ALA A 176 25.75 -26.30 -21.39
N GLU A 177 26.23 -25.13 -21.82
CA GLU A 177 26.46 -24.84 -23.23
C GLU A 177 27.67 -25.65 -23.75
N VAL A 178 27.44 -26.50 -24.75
CA VAL A 178 28.48 -27.31 -25.40
C VAL A 178 28.57 -26.98 -26.88
N VAL A 179 29.79 -27.08 -27.43
CA VAL A 179 30.04 -26.86 -28.85
C VAL A 179 29.83 -28.18 -29.62
N VAL A 180 29.10 -28.11 -30.73
CA VAL A 180 28.85 -29.25 -31.62
C VAL A 180 29.50 -29.08 -33.00
N GLY A 181 30.00 -30.19 -33.53
CA GLY A 181 30.61 -30.32 -34.85
C GLY A 181 29.62 -30.16 -36.00
N LYS A 182 30.10 -30.32 -37.25
CA LYS A 182 29.26 -30.24 -38.46
C LYS A 182 28.23 -31.38 -38.56
N ASP A 183 28.52 -32.51 -37.94
CA ASP A 183 27.67 -33.68 -37.78
C ASP A 183 26.62 -33.52 -36.66
N GLY A 184 26.74 -32.46 -35.86
CA GLY A 184 25.87 -32.18 -34.73
C GLY A 184 26.24 -32.94 -33.46
N GLU A 185 27.36 -33.67 -33.45
CA GLU A 185 27.92 -34.34 -32.27
C GLU A 185 28.70 -33.36 -31.40
N VAL A 186 28.73 -33.63 -30.09
CA VAL A 186 29.47 -32.79 -29.13
C VAL A 186 30.96 -32.95 -29.35
N ILE A 187 31.66 -31.83 -29.52
CA ILE A 187 33.13 -31.83 -29.60
C ILE A 187 33.68 -32.21 -28.23
N ARG A 188 34.41 -33.32 -28.17
CA ARG A 188 34.96 -33.88 -26.93
C ARG A 188 36.48 -33.92 -26.97
N ASP A 189 37.09 -33.80 -25.81
CA ASP A 189 38.52 -34.00 -25.65
C ASP A 189 38.85 -35.48 -25.90
N PRO A 190 39.76 -35.80 -26.83
CA PRO A 190 40.06 -37.17 -27.22
C PRO A 190 40.68 -38.02 -26.08
N LYS A 191 41.21 -37.38 -25.03
CA LYS A 191 41.81 -38.07 -23.88
C LYS A 191 40.82 -38.31 -22.75
N THR A 192 39.90 -37.37 -22.51
CA THR A 192 39.01 -37.42 -21.34
C THR A 192 37.55 -37.74 -21.67
N THR A 193 37.20 -37.77 -22.97
CA THR A 193 35.84 -37.92 -23.52
C THR A 193 34.82 -36.89 -23.01
N LYS A 194 35.26 -35.88 -22.25
CA LYS A 194 34.42 -34.77 -21.79
C LYS A 194 34.25 -33.73 -22.90
N PRO A 195 33.13 -32.99 -22.94
CA PRO A 195 32.99 -31.85 -23.83
C PRO A 195 34.16 -30.87 -23.66
N VAL A 196 34.69 -30.36 -24.77
CA VAL A 196 35.71 -29.31 -24.71
C VAL A 196 35.11 -27.98 -24.26
N ASP A 197 35.93 -27.07 -23.74
CA ASP A 197 35.48 -25.73 -23.40
C ASP A 197 35.07 -24.93 -24.66
N LEU A 198 34.23 -23.91 -24.47
CA LEU A 198 33.69 -23.05 -25.53
C LEU A 198 34.78 -22.49 -26.46
N LYS A 199 35.91 -22.03 -25.93
CA LYS A 199 36.97 -21.40 -26.74
C LYS A 199 37.65 -22.45 -27.61
N THR A 200 37.99 -23.60 -27.05
CA THR A 200 38.61 -24.71 -27.78
C THR A 200 37.66 -25.27 -28.84
N GLY A 201 36.39 -25.51 -28.49
CA GLY A 201 35.38 -26.03 -29.42
C GLY A 201 35.11 -25.07 -30.58
N LEU A 202 34.94 -23.77 -30.29
CA LEU A 202 34.74 -22.77 -31.34
C LEU A 202 35.97 -22.66 -32.23
N LEU A 203 37.19 -22.68 -31.69
CA LEU A 203 38.41 -22.67 -32.51
C LEU A 203 38.45 -23.85 -33.50
N THR A 204 38.02 -25.04 -33.09
CA THR A 204 37.87 -26.21 -33.98
C THR A 204 36.88 -25.91 -35.11
N ILE A 205 35.70 -25.36 -34.80
CA ILE A 205 34.69 -24.99 -35.82
C ILE A 205 35.24 -23.96 -36.81
N PHE A 206 35.87 -22.89 -36.31
CA PHE A 206 36.44 -21.84 -37.16
C PHE A 206 37.55 -22.38 -38.05
N THR A 207 38.36 -23.31 -37.56
CA THR A 207 39.40 -23.99 -38.34
C THR A 207 38.80 -24.87 -39.42
N GLU A 208 37.84 -25.73 -39.07
CA GLU A 208 37.17 -26.64 -40.01
C GLU A 208 36.36 -25.92 -41.09
N ARG A 209 35.80 -24.76 -40.77
CA ARG A 209 35.06 -23.93 -41.72
C ARG A 209 35.96 -22.95 -42.48
N LYS A 210 37.26 -22.91 -42.18
CA LYS A 210 38.23 -21.98 -42.76
C LYS A 210 37.77 -20.52 -42.59
N TRP A 211 37.27 -20.19 -41.39
CA TRP A 211 36.83 -18.85 -40.99
C TRP A 211 37.93 -18.07 -40.25
N LEU A 212 39.15 -18.58 -40.23
CA LEU A 212 40.31 -17.90 -39.65
C LEU A 212 41.11 -17.24 -40.76
N ASP A 213 41.62 -16.05 -40.50
CA ASP A 213 42.51 -15.36 -41.41
C ASP A 213 43.87 -16.08 -41.46
N THR A 214 44.22 -16.56 -42.64
CA THR A 214 45.47 -17.28 -42.89
C THR A 214 46.66 -16.35 -43.15
N GLU A 215 46.45 -15.04 -43.32
CA GLU A 215 47.53 -14.06 -43.54
C GLU A 215 48.12 -13.50 -42.23
N GLY A 216 47.71 -14.01 -41.06
CA GLY A 216 48.18 -13.58 -39.75
C GLY A 216 48.64 -14.71 -38.82
N GLY A 217 49.62 -15.52 -39.24
CA GLY A 217 50.47 -16.30 -38.32
C GLY A 217 49.98 -17.73 -38.01
N GLY A 218 50.78 -18.70 -38.46
CA GLY A 218 50.55 -20.11 -38.23
C GLY A 218 50.88 -20.60 -36.81
N GLY A 219 50.44 -21.83 -36.55
CA GLY A 219 51.18 -22.79 -35.72
C GLY A 219 51.14 -22.59 -34.20
N ALA A 220 50.47 -23.55 -33.55
CA ALA A 220 50.72 -24.06 -32.20
C ALA A 220 52.10 -23.76 -31.59
N GLY A 221 52.13 -23.33 -30.32
CA GLY A 221 53.34 -23.38 -29.49
C GLY A 221 53.31 -22.34 -28.38
N GLY A 222 53.35 -22.81 -27.13
CA GLY A 222 53.33 -21.96 -25.95
C GLY A 222 54.45 -20.92 -25.91
N GLY A 223 54.13 -19.77 -25.31
CA GLY A 223 55.08 -18.72 -25.00
C GLY A 223 54.52 -17.85 -23.89
N ARG A 224 55.04 -18.05 -22.67
CA ARG A 224 54.86 -17.12 -21.55
C ARG A 224 55.39 -15.74 -21.96
N GLY A 225 54.67 -14.71 -21.53
CA GLY A 225 55.23 -13.39 -21.28
C GLY A 225 55.45 -12.53 -22.51
N LYS A 226 54.50 -11.62 -22.74
CA LYS A 226 54.86 -10.25 -23.12
C LYS A 226 53.82 -9.32 -22.55
N GLY A 227 54.21 -8.62 -21.48
CA GLY A 227 53.45 -7.49 -20.97
C GLY A 227 53.48 -6.39 -22.02
N ASP A 228 52.32 -5.81 -22.30
CA ASP A 228 52.25 -4.50 -22.94
C ASP A 228 52.47 -3.45 -21.85
N GLU A 229 53.74 -3.05 -21.72
CA GLU A 229 54.09 -1.72 -21.22
C GLU A 229 53.74 -0.71 -22.31
N GLY A 230 52.49 -0.26 -22.30
CA GLY A 230 52.03 0.89 -23.07
C GLY A 230 52.22 2.16 -22.26
N GLY A 231 53.24 2.95 -22.60
CA GLY A 231 53.62 4.17 -21.91
C GLY A 231 52.54 5.27 -21.92
N GLY A 232 51.87 5.44 -20.79
CA GLY A 232 51.28 6.71 -20.37
C GLY A 232 52.30 7.50 -19.55
N LYS A 233 52.37 8.82 -19.75
CA LYS A 233 53.18 9.72 -18.90
C LYS A 233 52.88 9.44 -17.41
N PRO A 234 53.89 9.38 -16.52
CA PRO A 234 53.68 9.04 -15.12
C PRO A 234 52.69 10.03 -14.48
N GLY A 235 51.53 9.51 -14.07
CA GLY A 235 50.50 10.26 -13.33
C GLY A 235 49.30 10.78 -14.12
N ILE A 236 49.20 10.51 -15.44
CA ILE A 236 48.00 10.86 -16.21
C ILE A 236 47.30 9.58 -16.67
N PHE A 237 46.18 9.26 -16.04
CA PHE A 237 45.31 8.16 -16.45
C PHE A 237 44.41 8.63 -17.59
N THR A 238 44.25 7.78 -18.61
CA THR A 238 43.41 8.05 -19.79
C THR A 238 42.11 7.25 -19.76
N LYS A 239 42.07 6.16 -18.98
CA LYS A 239 40.89 5.30 -18.84
C LYS A 239 40.58 4.97 -17.38
N LYS A 240 39.32 4.67 -17.10
CA LYS A 240 38.88 4.19 -15.79
C LYS A 240 39.58 2.90 -15.37
N SER A 241 39.74 1.94 -16.29
CA SER A 241 40.46 0.69 -16.02
C SER A 241 41.91 0.89 -15.56
N GLU A 242 42.61 1.92 -16.05
CA GLU A 242 43.99 2.23 -15.63
C GLU A 242 44.05 2.73 -14.19
N VAL A 243 43.07 3.55 -13.77
CA VAL A 243 42.96 4.01 -12.38
C VAL A 243 42.68 2.82 -11.46
N ILE A 244 41.73 1.95 -11.84
CA ILE A 244 41.39 0.76 -11.03
C ILE A 244 42.61 -0.16 -10.92
N ALA A 245 43.27 -0.47 -12.03
CA ALA A 245 44.47 -1.32 -12.04
C ALA A 245 45.61 -0.74 -11.18
N HIS A 246 45.79 0.59 -11.17
CA HIS A 246 46.78 1.25 -10.33
C HIS A 246 46.51 1.02 -8.83
N TYR A 247 45.26 1.17 -8.39
CA TYR A 247 44.90 0.95 -6.98
C TYR A 247 44.89 -0.54 -6.60
N GLU A 248 44.48 -1.43 -7.52
CA GLU A 248 44.57 -2.87 -7.31
C GLU A 248 46.03 -3.34 -7.15
N SER A 249 46.97 -2.75 -7.88
CA SER A 249 48.40 -3.00 -7.71
C SER A 249 48.94 -2.58 -6.32
N GLN A 250 48.23 -1.70 -5.63
CA GLN A 250 48.51 -1.26 -4.25
C GLN A 250 47.70 -2.06 -3.20
N GLY A 251 46.98 -3.11 -3.62
CA GLY A 251 46.13 -3.92 -2.74
C GLY A 251 44.81 -3.25 -2.35
N LYS A 252 44.43 -2.16 -3.02
CA LYS A 252 43.18 -1.44 -2.80
C LYS A 252 42.15 -1.84 -3.86
N SER A 253 40.95 -2.24 -3.44
CA SER A 253 39.89 -2.65 -4.36
C SER A 253 38.75 -1.64 -4.41
N LEU A 254 38.16 -1.45 -5.60
CA LEU A 254 36.96 -0.64 -5.79
C LEU A 254 35.76 -1.18 -4.98
N ASN A 255 35.76 -2.46 -4.64
CA ASN A 255 34.72 -3.10 -3.84
C ASN A 255 35.08 -3.21 -2.35
N GLY A 256 36.17 -2.57 -1.91
CA GLY A 256 36.66 -2.62 -0.53
C GLY A 256 36.58 -1.28 0.21
N GLU A 257 37.28 -1.19 1.34
CA GLU A 257 37.32 0.02 2.18
C GLU A 257 37.89 1.24 1.44
N ALA A 258 38.73 1.02 0.43
CA ALA A 258 39.31 2.07 -0.41
C ALA A 258 38.42 2.54 -1.57
N SER A 259 37.18 2.06 -1.66
CA SER A 259 36.24 2.37 -2.76
C SER A 259 36.04 3.87 -2.98
N THR A 260 35.89 4.63 -1.89
CA THR A 260 35.68 6.09 -1.95
C THR A 260 36.89 6.85 -2.48
N GLU A 261 38.10 6.40 -2.14
CA GLU A 261 39.37 6.95 -2.63
C GLU A 261 39.52 6.71 -4.15
N ILE A 262 39.19 5.50 -4.60
CA ILE A 262 39.29 5.11 -6.01
C ILE A 262 38.27 5.87 -6.86
N VAL A 263 37.02 6.01 -6.38
CA VAL A 263 35.99 6.81 -7.06
C VAL A 263 36.38 8.28 -7.15
N ALA A 264 36.97 8.84 -6.10
CA ALA A 264 37.48 10.21 -6.12
C ALA A 264 38.64 10.38 -7.10
N ALA A 265 39.53 9.40 -7.21
CA ALA A 265 40.62 9.39 -8.18
C ALA A 265 40.13 9.31 -9.63
N ILE A 266 39.12 8.48 -9.91
CA ILE A 266 38.46 8.40 -11.24
C ILE A 266 37.81 9.74 -11.59
N ALA A 267 37.05 10.33 -10.65
CA ALA A 267 36.39 11.61 -10.87
C ALA A 267 37.39 12.76 -11.12
N LYS A 268 38.54 12.74 -10.43
CA LYS A 268 39.62 13.70 -10.65
C LYS A 268 40.28 13.51 -12.02
N ALA A 269 40.57 12.26 -12.41
CA ALA A 269 41.14 11.97 -13.72
C ALA A 269 40.20 12.39 -14.87
N ALA A 270 38.89 12.18 -14.72
CA ALA A 270 37.88 12.64 -15.67
C ALA A 270 37.75 14.17 -15.75
N LYS A 271 38.05 14.87 -14.65
CA LYS A 271 38.02 16.34 -14.61
C LYS A 271 39.28 16.96 -15.22
N ASP A 272 40.44 16.34 -14.95
CA ASP A 272 41.75 16.85 -15.38
C ASP A 272 42.08 16.44 -16.83
N ASN A 273 41.37 15.44 -17.39
CA ASN A 273 41.52 14.98 -18.76
C ASN A 273 40.16 14.90 -19.48
N ALA A 274 39.91 15.81 -20.43
CA ALA A 274 38.66 15.86 -21.19
C ALA A 274 38.44 14.66 -22.13
N GLU A 275 39.51 13.91 -22.46
CA GLU A 275 39.46 12.69 -23.27
C GLU A 275 39.38 11.41 -22.43
N PHE A 276 39.15 11.55 -21.12
CA PHE A 276 39.12 10.40 -20.21
C PHE A 276 37.95 9.46 -20.50
N ASP A 277 38.27 8.20 -20.78
CA ASP A 277 37.28 7.17 -21.07
C ASP A 277 36.71 6.57 -19.77
N MET A 278 35.47 6.93 -19.45
CA MET A 278 34.70 6.43 -18.31
C MET A 278 34.13 5.02 -18.53
N ASN A 279 34.13 4.54 -19.77
CA ASN A 279 33.49 3.29 -20.18
C ASN A 279 34.48 2.14 -20.41
N GLY A 280 35.78 2.46 -20.49
CA GLY A 280 36.88 1.51 -20.73
C GLY A 280 37.67 1.03 -19.51
#